data_AF-A0A9E1UPJ9-F1
#
_entry.id   AF-A0A9E1UPJ9-F1
#
_cell.length_a   1.000
_cell.length_b   1.000
_cell.length_c   1.000
_cell.angle_alpha   90.00
_cell.angle_beta   90.00
_cell.angle_gamma   90.00
#
_symmetry.space_group_name_H-M   'P 1'
#
loop_
_entity.id
_entity.type
_entity.pdbx_description
1 polymer ?
#
loop_
_entity_poly.entity_id
_entity_poly.type
_entity_poly.pdbx_seq_one_letter_code
_entity_poly.pdbx_strand_id
1 'polypeptide(L)'
;MGLLCGCAPLLGPKPLVVRDGRAVFAGHQLCAGDVIVSRVHGPMSMLLARHSPTPGDFSHAGVFGYAADGTPMVYHLRDGGRRAVKAKRYLGPHGVTAIYRHRRPEASDLMGQHLRQWLAENDIHRTPFDLFPNPNHFDEPPYNCNTFVNALYLGAGLDRPFEPPAPTPRTAWVREISRFVKNDWTRLTSAGAVVHNPAFREVVVWHNPRIDQRLTVGLEAFVDTIHSEVEAGRHFRPQAQRLPARLMVACCGRDDADYATPQVMAMHINLADAWARVSRRLMRLIRRDGDAFTKADARDLARKLALVHLEGFFE
;
A
#
# COMPACT_ATOMS: atom_id res chain seq x y z
N MET A 1 -4.22 14.54 38.77
CA MET A 1 -3.52 13.47 39.51
C MET A 1 -4.16 12.16 39.06
N GLY A 2 -3.54 11.25 38.31
CA GLY A 2 -2.12 10.96 38.14
C GLY A 2 -1.98 9.45 38.31
N LEU A 3 -2.18 8.68 37.23
CA LEU A 3 -1.80 7.26 37.12
C LEU A 3 -1.43 7.00 35.66
N LEU A 4 -0.31 7.60 35.27
CA LEU A 4 0.53 7.13 34.16
C LEU A 4 1.14 5.82 34.64
N CYS A 5 0.49 4.69 34.35
CA CYS A 5 1.10 3.39 34.52
C CYS A 5 2.19 3.26 33.45
N GLY A 6 3.45 3.32 33.90
CA GLY A 6 4.63 3.29 33.08
C GLY A 6 4.79 1.94 32.38
N CYS A 7 4.25 1.83 31.17
CA CYS A 7 4.87 1.01 30.16
C CYS A 7 6.00 1.86 29.58
N ALA A 8 7.25 1.60 29.96
CA ALA A 8 8.37 1.98 29.09
C ALA A 8 7.99 1.50 27.68
N PRO A 9 7.90 2.39 26.66
CA PRO A 9 7.67 1.90 25.33
C PRO A 9 8.82 0.93 25.08
N LEU A 10 8.51 -0.35 24.82
CA LEU A 10 9.44 -1.28 24.22
C LEU A 10 9.83 -0.63 22.89
N LEU A 11 10.84 0.24 22.95
CA LEU A 11 11.45 0.93 21.83
C LEU A 11 12.24 -0.15 21.13
N GLY A 12 11.52 -1.07 20.46
CA GLY A 12 12.13 -1.92 19.45
C GLY A 12 12.97 -1.04 18.52
N PRO A 13 14.06 -1.61 17.98
CA PRO A 13 15.09 -0.85 17.28
C PRO A 13 14.45 0.12 16.29
N LYS A 14 14.90 1.38 16.32
CA LYS A 14 14.45 2.37 15.34
C LYS A 14 14.87 1.84 13.97
N PRO A 15 13.91 1.57 13.06
CA PRO A 15 14.24 0.90 11.82
C PRO A 15 15.15 1.74 10.94
N LEU A 16 15.07 3.08 11.06
CA LEU A 16 15.95 4.02 10.37
C LEU A 16 16.78 4.84 11.35
N VAL A 17 18.08 4.93 11.07
CA VAL A 17 19.04 5.84 11.71
C VAL A 17 19.68 6.70 10.63
N VAL A 18 19.97 7.97 10.93
CA VAL A 18 20.78 8.83 10.06
C VAL A 18 22.13 9.00 10.74
N ARG A 19 23.22 8.62 10.07
CA ARG A 19 24.61 8.74 10.54
C ARG A 19 25.43 9.42 9.46
N ASP A 20 26.13 10.51 9.80
CA ASP A 20 26.99 11.24 8.88
C ASP A 20 26.28 11.63 7.56
N GLY A 21 25.04 12.10 7.67
CA GLY A 21 24.19 12.44 6.53
C GLY A 21 23.63 11.25 5.74
N ARG A 22 23.98 10.01 6.09
CA ARG A 22 23.54 8.79 5.41
C ARG A 22 22.40 8.12 6.16
N ALA A 23 21.36 7.74 5.43
CA ALA A 23 20.25 6.98 5.98
C ALA A 23 20.58 5.48 6.00
N VAL A 24 20.45 4.84 7.16
CA VAL A 24 20.67 3.40 7.37
C VAL A 24 19.38 2.78 7.88
N PHE A 25 18.79 1.89 7.08
CA PHE A 25 17.56 1.17 7.39
C PHE A 25 17.87 -0.29 7.70
N ALA A 26 17.50 -0.76 8.90
CA ALA A 26 17.72 -2.13 9.35
C ALA A 26 19.17 -2.64 9.15
N GLY A 27 20.15 -1.75 9.29
CA GLY A 27 21.58 -2.05 9.11
C GLY A 27 22.13 -1.80 7.70
N HIS A 28 21.27 -1.48 6.72
CA HIS A 28 21.67 -1.26 5.33
C HIS A 28 21.64 0.22 4.96
N GLN A 29 22.71 0.72 4.36
CA GLN A 29 22.76 2.09 3.84
C GLN A 29 21.81 2.23 2.64
N LEU A 30 20.89 3.19 2.73
CA LEU A 30 19.99 3.56 1.64
C LEU A 30 20.72 4.44 0.62
N CYS A 31 20.38 4.22 -0.64
CA CYS A 31 20.93 4.89 -1.81
C CYS A 31 19.79 5.57 -2.59
N ALA A 32 20.06 6.71 -3.22
CA ALA A 32 19.07 7.35 -4.09
C ALA A 32 18.63 6.35 -5.15
N GLY A 33 17.31 6.24 -5.38
CA GLY A 33 16.78 5.19 -6.25
C GLY A 33 16.69 3.82 -5.62
N ASP A 34 16.69 3.70 -4.29
CA ASP A 34 16.14 2.50 -3.65
C ASP A 34 14.61 2.54 -3.75
N VAL A 35 14.02 1.46 -4.27
CA VAL A 35 12.56 1.25 -4.27
C VAL A 35 12.16 0.77 -2.89
N ILE A 36 11.26 1.51 -2.25
CA ILE A 36 10.70 1.18 -0.95
C ILE A 36 9.29 0.65 -1.17
N VAL A 37 9.08 -0.62 -0.90
CA VAL A 37 7.76 -1.24 -0.94
C VAL A 37 7.31 -1.59 0.47
N SER A 38 6.02 -1.40 0.74
CA SER A 38 5.47 -1.59 2.09
C SER A 38 4.05 -2.13 2.06
N ARG A 39 3.65 -2.74 3.17
CA ARG A 39 2.25 -3.11 3.41
C ARG A 39 1.56 -2.06 4.27
N VAL A 40 0.70 -1.27 3.65
CA VAL A 40 -0.10 -0.27 4.35
C VAL A 40 -1.26 -0.98 5.08
N HIS A 41 -1.52 -0.58 6.32
CA HIS A 41 -2.58 -1.16 7.15
C HIS A 41 -3.95 -0.56 6.83
N GLY A 42 -4.46 -0.86 5.65
CA GLY A 42 -5.80 -0.50 5.21
C GLY A 42 -6.45 -1.62 4.39
N PRO A 43 -7.78 -1.66 4.29
CA PRO A 43 -8.49 -2.75 3.61
C PRO A 43 -8.12 -2.83 2.12
N MET A 44 -8.13 -1.68 1.43
CA MET A 44 -7.72 -1.61 0.02
C MET A 44 -6.27 -2.03 -0.18
N SER A 45 -5.38 -1.60 0.71
CA SER A 45 -3.98 -1.97 0.64
C SER A 45 -3.78 -3.47 0.84
N MET A 46 -4.50 -4.09 1.77
CA MET A 46 -4.42 -5.54 1.98
C MET A 46 -5.01 -6.32 0.80
N LEU A 47 -6.13 -5.85 0.24
CA LEU A 47 -6.73 -6.42 -0.97
C LEU A 47 -5.76 -6.34 -2.16
N LEU A 48 -5.11 -5.20 -2.36
CA LEU A 48 -4.09 -5.02 -3.41
C LEU A 48 -2.86 -5.90 -3.20
N ALA A 49 -2.36 -6.02 -1.97
CA ALA A 49 -1.24 -6.92 -1.70
C ALA A 49 -1.62 -8.38 -1.99
N ARG A 50 -2.78 -8.84 -1.52
CA ARG A 50 -3.16 -10.26 -1.55
C ARG A 50 -3.80 -10.74 -2.85
N HIS A 51 -4.53 -9.87 -3.55
CA HIS A 51 -5.41 -10.26 -4.66
C HIS A 51 -5.23 -9.39 -5.92
N SER A 52 -4.15 -8.62 -6.01
CA SER A 52 -3.73 -8.02 -7.29
C SER A 52 -3.25 -9.09 -8.28
N PRO A 53 -3.09 -8.76 -9.58
CA PRO A 53 -2.60 -9.72 -10.57
C PRO A 53 -1.19 -10.27 -10.27
N THR A 54 -0.39 -9.54 -9.49
CA THR A 54 0.88 -10.03 -8.95
C THR A 54 0.79 -9.99 -7.42
N PRO A 55 0.14 -11.00 -6.81
CA PRO A 55 0.01 -11.10 -5.35
C PRO A 55 1.37 -11.10 -4.66
N GLY A 56 1.43 -10.52 -3.47
CA GLY A 56 2.63 -10.51 -2.65
C GLY A 56 2.40 -9.82 -1.32
N ASP A 57 3.50 -9.33 -0.74
CA ASP A 57 3.45 -8.72 0.58
C ASP A 57 3.23 -7.21 0.57
N PHE A 58 3.30 -6.58 -0.60
CA PHE A 58 3.38 -5.13 -0.70
C PHE A 58 2.18 -4.54 -1.44
N SER A 59 1.73 -3.40 -0.95
CA SER A 59 0.54 -2.70 -1.46
C SER A 59 0.84 -1.29 -1.93
N HIS A 60 2.03 -0.77 -1.62
CA HIS A 60 2.37 0.63 -1.79
C HIS A 60 3.87 0.77 -2.01
N ALA A 61 4.25 1.66 -2.92
CA ALA A 61 5.62 1.91 -3.32
C ALA A 61 6.01 3.39 -3.16
N GLY A 62 7.31 3.62 -3.03
CA GLY A 62 7.94 4.92 -3.11
C GLY A 62 9.40 4.77 -3.49
N VAL A 63 10.07 5.88 -3.77
CA VAL A 63 11.50 5.92 -4.07
C VAL A 63 12.24 6.73 -3.03
N PHE A 64 13.39 6.21 -2.58
CA PHE A 64 14.27 6.92 -1.67
C PHE A 64 15.10 7.97 -2.41
N GLY A 65 15.29 9.12 -1.78
CA GLY A 65 16.21 10.15 -2.25
C GLY A 65 16.58 11.12 -1.13
N TYR A 66 17.29 12.18 -1.50
CA TYR A 66 17.65 13.26 -0.60
C TYR A 66 17.05 14.58 -1.10
N ALA A 67 16.51 15.37 -0.18
CA ALA A 67 16.15 16.75 -0.46
C ALA A 67 17.42 17.61 -0.69
N ALA A 68 17.24 18.84 -1.17
CA ALA A 68 18.35 19.76 -1.46
C ALA A 68 19.23 20.06 -0.24
N ASP A 69 18.66 20.02 0.97
CA ASP A 69 19.35 20.19 2.25
C ASP A 69 20.05 18.89 2.76
N GLY A 70 20.02 17.81 1.98
CA GLY A 70 20.55 16.51 2.37
C GLY A 70 19.62 15.71 3.30
N THR A 71 18.37 16.16 3.55
CA THR A 71 17.42 15.40 4.35
C THR A 71 17.01 14.11 3.61
N PRO A 72 17.07 12.92 4.25
CA PRO A 72 16.58 11.68 3.66
C PRO A 72 15.05 11.67 3.51
N MET A 73 14.57 11.45 2.29
CA MET A 73 13.17 11.52 1.90
C MET A 73 12.72 10.24 1.20
N VAL A 74 11.42 10.00 1.26
CA VAL A 74 10.71 9.05 0.41
C VAL A 74 9.68 9.82 -0.39
N TYR A 75 9.78 9.70 -1.71
CA TYR A 75 8.87 10.30 -2.68
C TYR A 75 7.91 9.23 -3.16
N HIS A 76 6.62 9.49 -3.05
CA HIS A 76 5.57 8.53 -3.38
C HIS A 76 4.26 9.26 -3.66
N LEU A 77 3.35 8.61 -4.38
CA LEU A 77 2.00 9.13 -4.55
C LEU A 77 1.00 8.32 -3.76
N ARG A 78 0.08 9.02 -3.08
CA ARG A 78 -1.06 8.43 -2.39
C ARG A 78 -2.22 9.42 -2.39
N ASP A 79 -3.41 8.88 -2.19
CA ASP A 79 -4.60 9.69 -1.96
C ASP A 79 -4.49 10.49 -0.64
N GLY A 80 -4.92 11.75 -0.70
CA GLY A 80 -5.11 12.68 0.42
C GLY A 80 -3.92 12.87 1.37
N GLY A 81 -2.70 12.55 0.93
CA GLY A 81 -1.53 12.44 1.80
C GLY A 81 -0.34 13.29 1.37
N ARG A 82 0.65 13.38 2.28
CA ARG A 82 1.97 13.92 1.92
C ARG A 82 2.63 12.99 0.91
N ARG A 83 3.13 13.57 -0.18
CA ARG A 83 3.76 12.85 -1.31
C ARG A 83 5.29 12.88 -1.28
N ALA A 84 5.86 13.75 -0.45
CA ALA A 84 7.24 13.71 0.00
C ALA A 84 7.26 13.61 1.52
N VAL A 85 7.90 12.56 2.07
CA VAL A 85 7.90 12.28 3.51
C VAL A 85 9.31 11.98 3.97
N LYS A 86 9.72 12.56 5.10
CA LYS A 86 10.99 12.19 5.75
C LYS A 86 11.05 10.68 5.95
N ALA A 87 12.15 10.04 5.52
CA ALA A 87 12.26 8.58 5.52
C ALA A 87 11.96 7.95 6.89
N LYS A 88 12.38 8.61 7.98
CA LYS A 88 12.09 8.18 9.36
C LYS A 88 10.60 8.07 9.67
N ARG A 89 9.77 8.95 9.10
CA ARG A 89 8.32 8.95 9.28
C ARG A 89 7.66 7.93 8.35
N TYR A 90 8.17 7.79 7.13
CA TYR A 90 7.63 6.86 6.15
C TYR A 90 7.82 5.39 6.59
N LEU A 91 9.01 5.03 7.08
CA LEU A 91 9.37 3.63 7.35
C LEU A 91 8.89 3.08 8.71
N GLY A 92 8.28 3.92 9.55
CA GLY A 92 7.90 3.56 10.93
C GLY A 92 6.56 2.81 11.13
N PRO A 93 5.47 3.12 10.40
CA PRO A 93 4.13 2.62 10.72
C PRO A 93 3.73 1.32 10.01
N HIS A 94 4.54 0.82 9.07
CA HIS A 94 4.18 -0.33 8.24
C HIS A 94 4.51 -1.65 8.95
N GLY A 95 3.71 -2.70 8.71
CA GLY A 95 3.94 -4.04 9.28
C GLY A 95 5.11 -4.77 8.64
N VAL A 96 5.26 -4.60 7.33
CA VAL A 96 6.43 -5.06 6.57
C VAL A 96 6.85 -3.96 5.60
N THR A 97 8.16 -3.80 5.45
CA THR A 97 8.78 -2.89 4.50
C THR A 97 10.00 -3.56 3.90
N ALA A 98 10.14 -3.50 2.58
CA ALA A 98 11.30 -4.02 1.88
C ALA A 98 11.93 -2.94 1.00
N ILE A 99 13.24 -3.08 0.82
CA ILE A 99 14.05 -2.20 0.00
C ILE A 99 14.60 -3.02 -1.16
N TYR A 100 14.34 -2.57 -2.38
CA TYR A 100 14.89 -3.14 -3.61
C TYR A 100 15.80 -2.13 -4.28
N ARG A 101 16.94 -2.59 -4.76
CA ARG A 101 17.94 -1.76 -5.45
C ARG A 101 18.16 -2.28 -6.86
N HIS A 102 18.24 -1.34 -7.80
CA HIS A 102 18.62 -1.66 -9.17
C HIS A 102 20.04 -2.26 -9.21
N ARG A 103 20.28 -3.27 -10.06
CA ARG A 103 21.56 -3.99 -10.10
C ARG A 103 22.68 -3.21 -10.79
N ARG A 104 22.35 -2.35 -11.75
CA ARG A 104 23.31 -1.44 -12.41
C ARG A 104 24.03 -0.56 -11.38
N PRO A 105 25.38 -0.58 -11.31
CA PRO A 105 26.15 0.19 -10.34
C PRO A 105 25.88 1.70 -10.37
N GLU A 106 25.67 2.26 -11.56
CA GLU A 106 25.44 3.68 -11.82
C GLU A 106 23.99 4.14 -11.56
N ALA A 107 23.07 3.21 -11.27
CA ALA A 107 21.65 3.52 -11.14
C ALA A 107 21.36 4.52 -10.01
N SER A 108 22.14 4.50 -8.93
CA SER A 108 21.93 5.44 -7.82
C SER A 108 22.28 6.87 -8.20
N ASP A 109 23.33 7.05 -8.99
CA ASP A 109 23.76 8.37 -9.46
C ASP A 109 22.79 8.92 -10.50
N LEU A 110 22.39 8.10 -11.48
CA LEU A 110 21.40 8.46 -12.49
C LEU A 110 20.06 8.85 -11.85
N MET A 111 19.54 8.00 -10.95
CA MET A 111 18.28 8.28 -10.26
C MET A 111 18.40 9.49 -9.32
N GLY A 112 19.54 9.66 -8.64
CA GLY A 112 19.78 10.82 -7.79
C GLY A 112 19.78 12.14 -8.58
N GLN A 113 20.41 12.16 -9.76
CA GLN A 113 20.39 13.32 -10.65
C GLN A 113 18.97 13.59 -11.18
N HIS A 114 18.31 12.56 -11.72
CA HIS A 114 16.97 12.68 -12.26
C HIS A 114 15.95 13.15 -11.21
N LEU A 115 15.96 12.57 -10.00
CA LEU A 115 15.06 13.00 -8.91
C LEU A 115 15.24 14.48 -8.57
N ARG A 116 16.48 14.97 -8.49
CA ARG A 116 16.74 16.39 -8.20
C ARG A 116 16.21 17.30 -9.30
N GLN A 117 16.46 16.94 -10.56
CA GLN A 117 15.94 17.69 -11.70
C GLN A 117 14.41 17.68 -11.71
N TRP A 118 13.81 16.50 -11.59
CA TRP A 118 12.36 16.35 -11.60
C TRP A 118 11.69 17.16 -10.49
N LEU A 119 12.24 17.16 -9.27
CA LEU A 119 11.73 17.94 -8.13
C LEU A 119 11.94 19.45 -8.27
N ALA A 120 12.89 19.89 -9.10
CA ALA A 120 13.09 21.31 -9.41
C ALA A 120 12.08 21.80 -10.46
N GLU A 121 11.68 20.91 -11.38
CA GLU A 121 10.77 21.21 -12.49
C GLU A 121 9.30 20.96 -12.13
N ASN A 122 9.02 20.11 -11.14
CA ASN A 122 7.68 19.62 -10.83
C ASN A 122 7.35 19.78 -9.35
N ASP A 123 6.11 20.19 -9.06
CA ASP A 123 5.56 20.14 -7.72
C ASP A 123 4.91 18.77 -7.45
N ILE A 124 5.61 17.91 -6.71
CA ILE A 124 5.10 16.59 -6.31
C ILE A 124 3.75 16.65 -5.59
N HIS A 125 3.46 17.76 -4.90
CA HIS A 125 2.19 17.95 -4.20
C HIS A 125 1.01 18.20 -5.15
N ARG A 126 1.29 18.58 -6.40
CA ARG A 126 0.30 18.82 -7.46
C ARG A 126 0.22 17.71 -8.51
N THR A 127 1.11 16.73 -8.48
CA THR A 127 1.10 15.61 -9.43
C THR A 127 -0.26 14.87 -9.44
N PRO A 128 -0.98 14.77 -10.56
CA PRO A 128 -2.27 14.09 -10.59
C PRO A 128 -2.16 12.64 -10.12
N PHE A 129 -3.10 12.22 -9.26
CA PHE A 129 -3.14 10.87 -8.69
C PHE A 129 -4.40 10.16 -9.13
N ASP A 130 -4.25 8.96 -9.66
CA ASP A 130 -5.34 8.01 -9.86
C ASP A 130 -4.91 6.69 -9.22
N LEU A 131 -5.79 6.04 -8.46
CA LEU A 131 -5.50 4.74 -7.86
C LEU A 131 -5.40 3.65 -8.94
N PHE A 132 -6.19 3.78 -10.01
CA PHE A 132 -6.30 2.82 -11.10
C PHE A 132 -6.13 3.51 -12.46
N PRO A 133 -4.94 4.08 -12.76
CA PRO A 133 -4.69 4.80 -13.99
C PRO A 133 -4.83 3.88 -15.21
N ASN A 134 -5.04 4.48 -16.39
CA ASN A 134 -5.15 3.73 -17.64
C ASN A 134 -3.91 2.84 -17.85
N PRO A 135 -4.06 1.51 -17.97
CA PRO A 135 -2.93 0.59 -18.09
C PRO A 135 -2.17 0.73 -19.42
N ASN A 136 -2.69 1.51 -20.37
CA ASN A 136 -2.01 1.84 -21.62
C ASN A 136 -1.11 3.10 -21.52
N HIS A 137 -1.27 3.92 -20.48
CA HIS A 137 -0.58 5.21 -20.33
C HIS A 137 0.04 5.28 -18.93
N PHE A 138 1.26 4.77 -18.76
CA PHE A 138 1.96 4.69 -17.46
C PHE A 138 3.18 5.60 -17.36
N ASP A 139 3.50 6.29 -18.45
CA ASP A 139 4.57 7.27 -18.63
C ASP A 139 4.11 8.71 -18.50
N GLU A 140 2.79 8.95 -18.41
CA GLU A 140 2.19 10.26 -18.17
C GLU A 140 1.18 10.25 -17.02
N PRO A 141 0.98 11.38 -16.32
CA PRO A 141 -0.05 11.48 -15.28
C PRO A 141 -1.47 11.30 -15.86
N PRO A 142 -2.45 10.86 -15.03
CA PRO A 142 -2.34 10.62 -13.60
C PRO A 142 -1.64 9.32 -13.23
N TYR A 143 -0.96 9.31 -12.08
CA TYR A 143 -0.18 8.17 -11.62
C TYR A 143 -0.76 7.56 -10.33
N ASN A 144 -0.57 6.25 -10.15
CA ASN A 144 -0.62 5.63 -8.83
C ASN A 144 0.81 5.55 -8.24
N CYS A 145 0.93 4.97 -7.04
CA CYS A 145 2.24 4.82 -6.39
C CYS A 145 3.27 4.03 -7.21
N ASN A 146 2.84 3.04 -7.99
CA ASN A 146 3.72 2.18 -8.78
C ASN A 146 4.09 2.85 -10.10
N THR A 147 3.12 3.41 -10.83
CA THR A 147 3.38 4.07 -12.11
C THR A 147 4.20 5.34 -11.94
N PHE A 148 4.03 6.07 -10.82
CA PHE A 148 4.92 7.19 -10.47
C PHE A 148 6.38 6.76 -10.33
N VAL A 149 6.63 5.69 -9.59
CA VAL A 149 8.00 5.18 -9.44
C VAL A 149 8.53 4.68 -10.78
N ASN A 150 7.73 3.95 -11.57
CA ASN A 150 8.14 3.55 -12.92
C ASN A 150 8.53 4.74 -13.80
N ALA A 151 7.72 5.82 -13.80
CA ALA A 151 8.00 7.02 -14.57
C ALA A 151 9.34 7.66 -14.20
N LEU A 152 9.69 7.70 -12.91
CA LEU A 152 11.00 8.19 -12.45
C LEU A 152 12.16 7.30 -12.92
N TYR A 153 11.98 5.98 -12.97
CA TYR A 153 13.01 5.07 -13.51
C TYR A 153 13.19 5.24 -15.01
N LEU A 154 12.09 5.33 -15.76
CA LEU A 154 12.12 5.56 -17.20
C LEU A 154 12.77 6.91 -17.53
N GLY A 155 12.41 7.97 -16.80
CA GLY A 155 13.02 9.31 -16.95
C GLY A 155 14.51 9.35 -16.60
N ALA A 156 15.00 8.44 -15.76
CA ALA A 156 16.41 8.27 -15.46
C ALA A 156 17.15 7.34 -16.46
N GLY A 157 16.48 6.80 -17.48
CA GLY A 157 17.06 5.84 -18.42
C GLY A 157 17.35 4.47 -17.79
N LEU A 158 16.53 4.05 -16.83
CA LEU A 158 16.64 2.79 -16.09
C LEU A 158 15.43 1.88 -16.32
N ASP A 159 15.60 0.60 -16.04
CA ASP A 159 14.51 -0.38 -16.09
C ASP A 159 13.46 -0.07 -15.01
N ARG A 160 12.19 -0.13 -15.39
CA ARG A 160 11.07 0.10 -14.47
C ARG A 160 11.00 -1.02 -13.41
N PRO A 161 10.75 -0.71 -12.12
CA PRO A 161 10.65 -1.73 -11.07
C PRO A 161 9.38 -2.59 -11.15
N PHE A 162 8.26 -2.02 -11.56
CA PHE A 162 6.97 -2.71 -11.56
C PHE A 162 6.53 -3.03 -12.98
N GLU A 163 6.83 -4.24 -13.44
CA GLU A 163 6.37 -4.71 -14.74
C GLU A 163 4.90 -5.10 -14.71
N PRO A 164 4.17 -4.96 -15.84
CA PRO A 164 2.85 -5.52 -15.98
C PRO A 164 2.87 -7.03 -15.69
N PRO A 165 1.83 -7.55 -15.02
CA PRO A 165 1.70 -8.98 -14.79
C PRO A 165 1.64 -9.77 -16.10
N ALA A 166 2.03 -11.04 -16.04
CA ALA A 166 1.67 -11.99 -17.09
C ALA A 166 0.12 -12.12 -17.17
N PRO A 167 -0.44 -12.46 -18.35
CA PRO A 167 -1.89 -12.63 -18.49
C PRO A 167 -2.46 -13.59 -17.44
N THR A 168 -3.37 -13.10 -16.61
CA THR A 168 -4.04 -13.90 -15.57
C THR A 168 -5.39 -14.43 -16.06
N PRO A 169 -5.82 -15.63 -15.60
CA PRO A 169 -7.16 -16.15 -15.90
C PRO A 169 -8.27 -15.18 -15.49
N ARG A 170 -9.33 -15.07 -16.29
CA ARG A 170 -10.52 -14.27 -15.94
C ARG A 170 -11.40 -15.02 -14.93
N THR A 171 -11.07 -14.89 -13.64
CA THR A 171 -11.89 -15.42 -12.54
C THR A 171 -13.11 -14.53 -12.24
N ALA A 172 -13.99 -14.95 -11.33
CA ALA A 172 -15.10 -14.10 -10.89
C ALA A 172 -14.58 -12.86 -10.16
N TRP A 173 -13.53 -13.01 -9.34
CA TRP A 173 -12.82 -11.89 -8.72
C TRP A 173 -12.32 -10.87 -9.74
N VAL A 174 -11.60 -11.33 -10.76
CA VAL A 174 -11.05 -10.44 -11.80
C VAL A 174 -12.15 -9.66 -12.49
N ARG A 175 -13.25 -10.31 -12.88
CA ARG A 175 -14.39 -9.64 -13.52
C ARG A 175 -15.02 -8.61 -12.60
N GLU A 176 -15.25 -8.99 -11.35
CA GLU A 176 -15.95 -8.16 -10.38
C GLU A 176 -15.13 -6.92 -10.00
N ILE A 177 -13.84 -7.09 -9.71
CA ILE A 177 -12.96 -5.95 -9.43
C ILE A 177 -12.77 -5.08 -10.67
N SER A 178 -12.63 -5.66 -11.87
CA SER A 178 -12.50 -4.85 -13.10
C SER A 178 -13.75 -4.00 -13.35
N ARG A 179 -14.95 -4.59 -13.14
CA ARG A 179 -16.23 -3.87 -13.18
C ARG A 179 -16.24 -2.71 -12.18
N PHE A 180 -15.73 -2.96 -10.98
CA PHE A 180 -15.77 -2.01 -9.88
C PHE A 180 -14.80 -0.83 -10.05
N VAL A 181 -13.56 -1.11 -10.46
CA VAL A 181 -12.53 -0.09 -10.70
C VAL A 181 -12.63 0.54 -12.08
N LYS A 182 -13.55 0.06 -12.93
CA LYS A 182 -13.74 0.45 -14.33
C LYS A 182 -12.45 0.43 -15.15
N ASN A 183 -11.59 -0.54 -14.84
CA ASN A 183 -10.30 -0.71 -15.48
C ASN A 183 -9.98 -2.21 -15.56
N ASP A 184 -9.09 -2.60 -16.47
CA ASP A 184 -8.66 -3.99 -16.62
C ASP A 184 -7.76 -4.38 -15.45
N TRP A 185 -8.34 -5.06 -14.46
CA TRP A 185 -7.62 -5.49 -13.27
C TRP A 185 -6.39 -6.30 -13.64
N THR A 186 -6.46 -7.13 -14.68
CA THR A 186 -5.38 -8.04 -15.09
C THR A 186 -4.13 -7.33 -15.59
N ARG A 187 -4.20 -6.02 -15.82
CA ARG A 187 -3.10 -5.21 -16.35
C ARG A 187 -2.49 -4.25 -15.34
N LEU A 188 -3.08 -4.15 -14.15
CA LEU A 188 -2.61 -3.25 -13.12
C LEU A 188 -1.31 -3.75 -12.50
N THR A 189 -0.33 -2.86 -12.40
CA THR A 189 0.93 -3.14 -11.71
C THR A 189 0.73 -3.13 -10.20
N SER A 190 1.32 -4.11 -9.51
CA SER A 190 1.33 -4.18 -8.05
C SER A 190 2.71 -3.82 -7.49
N ALA A 191 2.75 -3.35 -6.24
CA ALA A 191 4.03 -3.12 -5.57
C ALA A 191 4.80 -4.43 -5.33
N GLY A 192 4.12 -5.59 -5.36
CA GLY A 192 4.74 -6.91 -5.30
C GLY A 192 5.57 -7.27 -6.54
N ALA A 193 5.30 -6.64 -7.70
CA ALA A 193 5.96 -6.98 -8.96
C ALA A 193 7.48 -6.81 -8.93
N VAL A 194 8.02 -5.91 -8.10
CA VAL A 194 9.47 -5.71 -7.98
C VAL A 194 10.22 -6.97 -7.49
N VAL A 195 9.54 -7.84 -6.74
CA VAL A 195 10.11 -9.09 -6.20
C VAL A 195 10.55 -10.02 -7.34
N HIS A 196 9.84 -9.98 -8.46
CA HIS A 196 10.07 -10.85 -9.62
C HIS A 196 10.90 -10.18 -10.72
N ASN A 197 11.29 -8.92 -10.52
CA ASN A 197 12.02 -8.17 -11.53
C ASN A 197 13.54 -8.44 -11.44
N PRO A 198 14.16 -9.07 -12.45
CA PRO A 198 15.57 -9.45 -12.41
C PRO A 198 16.53 -8.25 -12.41
N ALA A 199 16.09 -7.07 -12.87
CA ALA A 199 16.90 -5.85 -12.82
C ALA A 199 17.12 -5.33 -11.40
N PHE A 200 16.35 -5.83 -10.43
CA PHE A 200 16.40 -5.44 -9.02
C PHE A 200 16.93 -6.58 -8.15
N ARG A 201 17.53 -6.19 -7.02
CA ARG A 201 17.92 -7.10 -5.95
C ARG A 201 17.29 -6.63 -4.65
N GLU A 202 16.88 -7.59 -3.83
CA GLU A 202 16.48 -7.32 -2.45
C GLU A 202 17.70 -6.85 -1.65
N VAL A 203 17.55 -5.72 -0.95
CA VAL A 203 18.56 -5.20 -0.01
C VAL A 203 18.23 -5.64 1.40
N VAL A 204 16.97 -5.47 1.81
CA VAL A 204 16.48 -5.87 3.13
C VAL A 204 14.96 -5.98 3.14
N VAL A 205 14.44 -6.97 3.86
CA VAL A 205 13.04 -7.05 4.29
C VAL A 205 13.00 -6.87 5.80
N TRP A 206 12.24 -5.89 6.26
CA TRP A 206 12.09 -5.57 7.66
C TRP A 206 10.64 -5.75 8.10
N HIS A 207 10.45 -6.63 9.09
CA HIS A 207 9.18 -6.80 9.78
C HIS A 207 9.17 -5.94 11.04
N ASN A 208 8.11 -5.15 11.21
CA ASN A 208 7.99 -4.25 12.33
C ASN A 208 7.63 -5.02 13.61
N PRO A 209 8.54 -5.13 14.59
CA PRO A 209 8.29 -5.92 15.79
C PRO A 209 7.19 -5.33 16.69
N ARG A 210 6.75 -4.09 16.41
CA ARG A 210 5.67 -3.42 17.14
C ARG A 210 4.28 -3.81 16.65
N ILE A 211 4.20 -4.51 15.52
CA ILE A 211 2.95 -4.95 14.93
C ILE A 211 2.83 -6.45 15.16
N ASP A 212 1.82 -6.84 15.95
CA ASP A 212 1.56 -8.23 16.28
C ASP A 212 1.16 -9.00 15.01
N GLN A 213 1.88 -10.08 14.69
CA GLN A 213 1.61 -10.87 13.48
C GLN A 213 0.21 -11.49 13.47
N ARG A 214 -0.42 -11.72 14.63
CA ARG A 214 -1.80 -12.22 14.71
C ARG A 214 -2.79 -11.21 14.15
N LEU A 215 -2.54 -9.91 14.33
CA LEU A 215 -3.34 -8.87 13.69
C LEU A 215 -3.24 -8.97 12.17
N THR A 216 -2.01 -9.11 11.64
CA THR A 216 -1.80 -9.25 10.18
C THR A 216 -2.53 -10.47 9.63
N VAL A 217 -2.37 -11.64 10.25
CA VAL A 217 -3.03 -12.89 9.83
C VAL A 217 -4.55 -12.78 9.87
N GLY A 218 -5.11 -12.16 10.92
CA GLY A 218 -6.56 -11.93 10.99
C GLY A 218 -7.05 -11.00 9.86
N LEU A 219 -6.31 -9.92 9.58
CA LEU A 219 -6.70 -8.98 8.53
C LEU A 219 -6.52 -9.53 7.11
N GLU A 220 -5.56 -10.43 6.88
CA GLU A 220 -5.47 -11.24 5.67
C GLU A 220 -6.70 -12.14 5.51
N ALA A 221 -7.08 -12.86 6.58
CA ALA A 221 -8.26 -13.72 6.55
C ALA A 221 -9.56 -12.95 6.25
N PHE A 222 -9.65 -11.70 6.72
CA PHE A 222 -10.77 -10.82 6.40
C PHE A 222 -10.88 -10.55 4.89
N VAL A 223 -9.77 -10.21 4.21
CA VAL A 223 -9.79 -9.98 2.75
C VAL A 223 -9.91 -11.27 1.94
N ASP A 224 -9.31 -12.37 2.42
CA ASP A 224 -9.46 -13.69 1.80
C ASP A 224 -10.93 -14.14 1.84
N THR A 225 -11.68 -13.77 2.88
CA THR A 225 -13.12 -14.02 2.97
C THR A 225 -13.89 -13.21 1.93
N ILE A 226 -13.58 -11.92 1.76
CA ILE A 226 -14.18 -11.09 0.71
C ILE A 226 -13.95 -11.70 -0.67
N HIS A 227 -12.71 -12.10 -0.96
CA HIS A 227 -12.35 -12.75 -2.21
C HIS A 227 -13.16 -14.05 -2.42
N SER A 228 -13.27 -14.88 -1.39
CA SER A 228 -14.01 -16.15 -1.45
C SER A 228 -15.50 -15.94 -1.73
N GLU A 229 -16.13 -14.93 -1.13
CA GLU A 229 -17.53 -14.58 -1.40
C GLU A 229 -17.76 -14.15 -2.85
N VAL A 230 -16.82 -13.39 -3.43
CA VAL A 230 -16.88 -12.99 -4.84
C VAL A 230 -16.66 -14.18 -5.77
N GLU A 231 -15.72 -15.07 -5.46
CA GLU A 231 -15.52 -16.30 -6.22
C GLU A 231 -16.73 -17.25 -6.13
N ALA A 232 -17.49 -17.20 -5.03
CA ALA A 232 -18.77 -17.88 -4.89
C ALA A 232 -19.92 -17.22 -5.68
N GLY A 233 -19.67 -16.13 -6.40
CA GLY A 233 -20.63 -15.46 -7.28
C GLY A 233 -21.35 -14.26 -6.68
N ARG A 234 -20.94 -13.78 -5.49
CA ARG A 234 -21.50 -12.55 -4.92
C ARG A 234 -20.89 -11.32 -5.58
N HIS A 235 -21.68 -10.25 -5.68
CA HIS A 235 -21.26 -9.01 -6.35
C HIS A 235 -21.22 -7.84 -5.38
N PHE A 236 -20.19 -7.00 -5.43
CA PHE A 236 -20.15 -5.79 -4.62
C PHE A 236 -21.29 -4.86 -4.98
N ARG A 237 -21.99 -4.37 -3.95
CA ARG A 237 -22.98 -3.33 -4.12
C ARG A 237 -22.29 -2.06 -4.61
N PRO A 238 -22.79 -1.42 -5.68
CA PRO A 238 -22.16 -0.23 -6.26
C PRO A 238 -22.36 1.03 -5.39
N GLN A 239 -23.29 1.00 -4.44
CA GLN A 239 -23.62 2.15 -3.59
C GLN A 239 -23.05 1.99 -2.17
N ALA A 240 -22.54 3.09 -1.62
CA ALA A 240 -22.17 3.13 -0.22
C ALA A 240 -23.41 2.97 0.67
N GLN A 241 -23.35 2.13 1.70
CA GLN A 241 -24.55 1.82 2.48
C GLN A 241 -24.89 2.92 3.50
N ARG A 242 -23.89 3.69 3.95
CA ARG A 242 -24.07 4.68 5.01
C ARG A 242 -24.28 6.08 4.47
N LEU A 243 -25.18 6.83 5.12
CA LEU A 243 -25.52 8.21 4.73
C LEU A 243 -24.29 9.13 4.53
N PRO A 244 -23.27 9.15 5.41
CA PRO A 244 -22.07 9.97 5.18
C PRO A 244 -21.28 9.55 3.94
N ALA A 245 -21.26 8.27 3.63
CA ALA A 245 -20.58 7.73 2.46
C ALA A 245 -21.36 8.02 1.17
N ARG A 246 -22.70 7.93 1.20
CA ARG A 246 -23.58 8.37 0.10
C ARG A 246 -23.46 9.86 -0.16
N LEU A 247 -23.37 10.67 0.90
CA LEU A 247 -23.16 12.12 0.81
C LEU A 247 -21.79 12.46 0.23
N MET A 248 -20.69 11.85 0.69
CA MET A 248 -19.37 12.09 0.09
C MET A 248 -19.32 11.63 -1.38
N VAL A 249 -19.90 10.48 -1.71
CA VAL A 249 -20.00 10.01 -3.10
C VAL A 249 -20.84 10.97 -3.97
N ALA A 250 -21.92 11.53 -3.43
CA ALA A 250 -22.75 12.52 -4.13
C ALA A 250 -22.03 13.88 -4.28
N CYS A 251 -21.24 14.31 -3.29
CA CYS A 251 -20.45 15.54 -3.34
C CYS A 251 -19.24 15.43 -4.29
N CYS A 252 -18.63 14.26 -4.42
CA CYS A 252 -17.54 13.99 -5.38
C CYS A 252 -18.07 13.60 -6.77
N GLY A 253 -19.38 13.65 -7.00
CA GLY A 253 -20.06 12.92 -8.07
C GLY A 253 -20.21 13.63 -9.42
N ARG A 254 -19.70 14.84 -9.64
CA ARG A 254 -19.87 15.51 -10.95
C ARG A 254 -18.70 16.29 -11.56
N ASP A 255 -17.73 16.81 -10.79
CA ASP A 255 -16.74 17.75 -11.37
C ASP A 255 -15.27 17.37 -11.23
N ASP A 256 -14.90 16.34 -10.45
CA ASP A 256 -13.49 15.94 -10.30
C ASP A 256 -13.23 14.58 -10.99
N ALA A 257 -12.75 14.64 -12.24
CA ALA A 257 -12.18 13.50 -12.95
C ALA A 257 -10.92 12.92 -12.28
N ASP A 258 -10.42 13.58 -11.22
CA ASP A 258 -9.23 13.23 -10.46
C ASP A 258 -9.48 12.20 -9.33
N TYR A 259 -10.73 11.82 -9.08
CA TYR A 259 -11.05 10.83 -8.04
C TYR A 259 -11.38 9.47 -8.62
N ALA A 260 -10.75 8.44 -8.05
CA ALA A 260 -11.14 7.05 -8.20
C ALA A 260 -12.66 6.96 -8.11
N THR A 261 -13.28 6.33 -9.11
CA THR A 261 -14.73 6.44 -9.36
C THR A 261 -15.57 6.39 -8.08
N PRO A 262 -16.72 7.10 -7.98
CA PRO A 262 -17.70 7.01 -6.89
C PRO A 262 -17.85 5.62 -6.24
N GLN A 263 -17.75 4.56 -7.04
CA GLN A 263 -17.70 3.17 -6.65
C GLN A 263 -16.48 2.82 -5.77
N VAL A 264 -15.25 3.11 -6.21
CA VAL A 264 -14.00 2.89 -5.46
C VAL A 264 -14.04 3.53 -4.08
N MET A 265 -14.52 4.77 -3.98
CA MET A 265 -14.72 5.44 -2.70
C MET A 265 -15.75 4.72 -1.82
N ALA A 266 -16.89 4.30 -2.41
CA ALA A 266 -17.93 3.57 -1.68
C ALA A 266 -17.39 2.27 -1.07
N MET A 267 -16.62 1.46 -1.81
CA MET A 267 -15.99 0.26 -1.27
C MET A 267 -14.96 0.60 -0.20
N HIS A 268 -14.11 1.60 -0.42
CA HIS A 268 -13.12 2.00 0.58
C HIS A 268 -13.80 2.35 1.91
N ILE A 269 -14.84 3.19 1.87
CA ILE A 269 -15.54 3.67 3.07
C ILE A 269 -16.30 2.54 3.75
N ASN A 270 -17.04 1.73 2.98
CA ASN A 270 -17.76 0.59 3.54
C ASN A 270 -16.73 -0.33 4.23
N LEU A 271 -15.66 -0.73 3.54
CA LEU A 271 -14.64 -1.64 4.08
C LEU A 271 -13.90 -1.05 5.27
N ALA A 272 -13.65 0.26 5.31
CA ALA A 272 -12.90 0.90 6.39
C ALA A 272 -13.56 0.74 7.76
N ASP A 273 -14.90 0.80 7.85
CA ASP A 273 -15.58 0.61 9.14
C ASP A 273 -15.52 -0.85 9.61
N ALA A 274 -15.81 -1.81 8.72
CA ALA A 274 -15.70 -3.23 9.02
C ALA A 274 -14.26 -3.59 9.44
N TRP A 275 -13.29 -3.12 8.66
CA TRP A 275 -11.86 -3.25 8.95
C TRP A 275 -11.49 -2.71 10.33
N ALA A 276 -11.97 -1.51 10.69
CA ALA A 276 -11.70 -0.91 12.00
C ALA A 276 -12.33 -1.73 13.14
N ARG A 277 -13.53 -2.27 12.96
CA ARG A 277 -14.19 -3.14 13.96
C ARG A 277 -13.43 -4.45 14.15
N VAL A 278 -13.06 -5.12 13.06
CA VAL A 278 -12.28 -6.35 13.07
C VAL A 278 -10.92 -6.11 13.73
N SER A 279 -10.19 -5.08 13.28
CA SER A 279 -8.89 -4.69 13.85
C SER A 279 -8.97 -4.43 15.36
N ARG A 280 -9.97 -3.65 15.81
CA ARG A 280 -10.18 -3.38 17.24
C ARG A 280 -10.55 -4.63 18.03
N ARG A 281 -11.32 -5.56 17.46
CA ARG A 281 -11.69 -6.79 18.13
C ARG A 281 -10.48 -7.72 18.27
N LEU A 282 -9.71 -7.91 17.20
CA LEU A 282 -8.46 -8.68 17.23
C LEU A 282 -7.48 -8.12 18.27
N MET A 283 -7.21 -6.81 18.23
CA MET A 283 -6.29 -6.17 19.18
C MET A 283 -6.75 -6.30 20.63
N ARG A 284 -8.06 -6.26 20.91
CA ARG A 284 -8.58 -6.48 22.26
C ARG A 284 -8.31 -7.90 22.75
N LEU A 285 -8.51 -8.90 21.90
CA LEU A 285 -8.30 -10.30 22.29
C LEU A 285 -6.82 -10.65 22.41
N ILE A 286 -5.99 -10.18 21.47
CA ILE A 286 -4.52 -10.29 21.54
C ILE A 286 -4.00 -9.76 22.89
N ARG A 287 -4.51 -8.59 23.33
CA ARG A 287 -4.09 -8.00 24.61
C ARG A 287 -4.65 -8.71 25.84
N ARG A 288 -5.87 -9.22 25.76
CA ARG A 288 -6.56 -9.87 26.89
C ARG A 288 -6.02 -11.28 27.13
N ASP A 289 -5.82 -12.04 26.07
CA ASP A 289 -5.57 -13.48 26.13
C ASP A 289 -4.09 -13.82 25.94
N GLY A 290 -3.26 -12.85 25.55
CA GLY A 290 -1.82 -13.06 25.38
C GLY A 290 -1.55 -14.24 24.45
N ASP A 291 -0.63 -15.12 24.83
CA ASP A 291 -0.21 -16.26 24.01
C ASP A 291 -1.31 -17.33 23.82
N ALA A 292 -2.36 -17.33 24.65
CA ALA A 292 -3.49 -18.24 24.48
C ALA A 292 -4.33 -17.93 23.22
N PHE A 293 -4.27 -16.69 22.72
CA PHE A 293 -4.91 -16.31 21.46
C PHE A 293 -3.93 -16.47 20.31
N THR A 294 -4.10 -17.53 19.53
CA THR A 294 -3.18 -17.94 18.47
C THR A 294 -3.45 -17.23 17.15
N LYS A 295 -2.55 -17.43 16.18
CA LYS A 295 -2.77 -16.99 14.78
C LYS A 295 -3.99 -17.68 14.14
N ALA A 296 -4.27 -18.92 14.52
CA ALA A 296 -5.43 -19.66 14.02
C ALA A 296 -6.73 -19.05 14.54
N ASP A 297 -6.77 -18.68 15.83
CA ASP A 297 -7.92 -17.98 16.43
C ASP A 297 -8.15 -16.61 15.77
N ALA A 298 -7.08 -15.87 15.51
CA ALA A 298 -7.15 -14.60 14.79
C ALA A 298 -7.75 -14.76 13.38
N ARG A 299 -7.30 -15.78 12.63
CA ARG A 299 -7.83 -16.11 11.30
C ARG A 299 -9.31 -16.47 11.34
N ASP A 300 -9.69 -17.40 12.21
CA ASP A 300 -11.09 -17.87 12.29
C ASP A 300 -12.03 -16.76 12.75
N LEU A 301 -11.64 -15.98 13.77
CA LEU A 301 -12.43 -14.85 14.23
C LEU A 301 -12.62 -13.81 13.12
N ALA A 302 -11.55 -13.44 12.42
CA ALA A 302 -11.65 -12.44 11.37
C ALA A 302 -12.53 -12.90 10.20
N ARG A 303 -12.47 -14.18 9.82
CA ARG A 303 -13.39 -14.79 8.86
C ARG A 303 -14.84 -14.71 9.31
N LYS A 304 -15.14 -15.11 10.56
CA LYS A 304 -16.50 -15.02 11.13
C LYS A 304 -17.01 -13.58 11.15
N LEU A 305 -16.17 -12.64 11.58
CA LEU A 305 -16.53 -11.21 11.60
C LEU A 305 -16.69 -10.63 10.20
N ALA A 306 -15.90 -11.10 9.22
CA ALA A 306 -16.07 -10.71 7.83
C ALA A 306 -17.48 -11.09 7.37
N LEU A 307 -17.89 -12.36 7.52
CA LEU A 307 -19.24 -12.80 7.12
C LEU A 307 -20.36 -11.97 7.76
N VAL A 308 -20.26 -11.67 9.06
CA VAL A 308 -21.24 -10.81 9.76
C VAL A 308 -21.25 -9.38 9.22
N HIS A 309 -20.08 -8.81 8.92
CA HIS A 309 -19.99 -7.43 8.44
C HIS A 309 -20.26 -7.29 6.94
N LEU A 310 -20.15 -8.38 6.17
CA LEU A 310 -20.31 -8.40 4.71
C LEU A 310 -21.76 -8.63 4.26
N GLU A 311 -22.69 -8.93 5.17
CA GLU A 311 -24.12 -9.17 4.86
C GLU A 311 -24.80 -7.98 4.14
N GLY A 312 -24.22 -6.78 4.19
CA GLY A 312 -24.64 -5.62 3.40
C GLY A 312 -23.72 -5.25 2.21
N PHE A 313 -22.54 -5.83 2.11
CA PHE A 313 -21.56 -5.42 1.10
C PHE A 313 -21.82 -6.01 -0.28
N PHE A 314 -22.53 -7.13 -0.32
CA PHE A 314 -22.80 -7.83 -1.56
C PHE A 314 -24.30 -7.91 -1.85
N GLU A 315 -24.60 -7.96 -3.14
CA GLU A 315 -25.84 -8.51 -3.70
C GLU A 315 -25.69 -10.02 -3.87
#